data_AF-A0A7V5WKI4-F1
#
_entry.id   AF-A0A7V5WKI4-F1
#
_cell.length_a   1.000
_cell.length_b   1.000
_cell.length_c   1.000
_cell.angle_alpha   90.00
_cell.angle_beta   90.00
_cell.angle_gamma   90.00
#
_symmetry.space_group_name_H-M   'P 1'
#
loop_
_entity.id
_entity.type
_entity.pdbx_description
1 polymer ?
#
loop_
_entity_poly.entity_id
_entity_poly.type
_entity_poly.pdbx_seq_one_letter_code
_entity_poly.pdbx_strand_id
1 'polypeptide(L)'
;ARQQMEGKITYIYPYLQGETRTARARIEMDNPGWELKPGMFANVSIAADPVSDTLAVPASAVLRSGTRQTVFVALGEGKFEPRPVTTGISDGEGFIQVLSGVRLGERVVTSAQFLFDSESRLQEAVQKMMQPRPEPAADLPEPGAEDLDDLFRPRPPEDDLEELFK
;
A
#
# COMPACT_ATOMS: atom_id res chain seq x y z
N ALA A 1 23.67 -30.53 15.63
CA ALA A 1 23.50 -29.35 16.49
C ALA A 1 23.90 -28.11 15.70
N ARG A 2 23.22 -26.96 15.86
CA ARG A 2 23.69 -25.70 15.28
C ARG A 2 24.84 -25.20 16.17
N GLN A 3 26.08 -25.36 15.71
CA GLN A 3 27.26 -24.87 16.40
C GLN A 3 27.42 -23.39 16.06
N GLN A 4 27.45 -22.53 17.06
CA GLN A 4 27.73 -21.12 16.89
C GLN A 4 29.23 -20.93 17.09
N MET A 5 29.88 -20.34 16.10
CA MET A 5 31.32 -20.09 16.10
C MET A 5 31.53 -18.61 15.81
N GLU A 6 32.38 -17.98 16.61
CA GLU A 6 32.76 -16.59 16.41
C GLU A 6 33.93 -16.53 15.43
N GLY A 7 33.89 -15.57 14.52
CA GLY A 7 34.92 -15.37 13.51
C GLY A 7 35.08 -13.89 13.20
N LYS A 8 36.30 -13.49 12.84
CA LYS A 8 36.60 -12.11 12.48
C LYS A 8 36.65 -11.96 10.97
N ILE A 9 35.97 -10.96 10.44
CA ILE A 9 36.13 -10.56 9.03
C ILE A 9 37.53 -9.96 8.89
N THR A 10 38.43 -10.66 8.20
CA THR A 10 39.81 -10.22 8.00
C THR A 10 39.98 -9.41 6.72
N TYR A 11 39.11 -9.65 5.73
CA TYR A 11 39.21 -8.96 4.45
C TYR A 11 37.87 -8.84 3.75
N ILE A 12 37.55 -7.65 3.26
CA ILE A 12 36.41 -7.40 2.38
C ILE A 12 36.99 -7.04 1.02
N TYR A 13 36.64 -7.80 -0.02
CA TYR A 13 37.17 -7.56 -1.36
C TYR A 13 36.57 -6.26 -1.93
N PRO A 14 37.38 -5.36 -2.53
CA PRO A 14 36.93 -4.05 -2.98
C PRO A 14 36.15 -4.08 -4.31
N TYR A 15 35.67 -5.25 -4.73
CA TYR A 15 34.95 -5.46 -5.97
C TYR A 15 33.68 -6.29 -5.72
N LEU A 16 32.62 -5.91 -6.42
CA LEU A 16 31.32 -6.59 -6.37
C LEU A 16 31.21 -7.57 -7.54
N GLN A 17 30.63 -8.74 -7.32
CA GLN A 17 30.22 -9.60 -8.43
C GLN A 17 29.02 -8.96 -9.14
N GLY A 18 29.21 -8.56 -10.39
CA GLY A 18 28.24 -7.74 -11.15
C GLY A 18 26.87 -8.39 -11.33
N GLU A 19 26.81 -9.72 -11.49
CA GLU A 19 25.55 -10.45 -11.71
C GLU A 19 24.70 -10.57 -10.44
N THR A 20 25.32 -10.84 -9.29
CA THR A 20 24.62 -11.07 -8.02
C THR A 20 24.61 -9.85 -7.11
N ARG A 21 25.39 -8.80 -7.46
CA ARG A 21 25.65 -7.62 -6.63
C ARG A 21 26.13 -7.98 -5.22
N THR A 22 26.91 -9.06 -5.12
CA THR A 22 27.44 -9.55 -3.85
C THR A 22 28.88 -9.09 -3.64
N ALA A 23 29.21 -8.75 -2.38
CA ALA A 23 30.57 -8.52 -1.93
C ALA A 23 31.13 -9.82 -1.35
N ARG A 24 32.39 -10.13 -1.66
CA ARG A 24 33.08 -11.24 -1.00
C ARG A 24 33.77 -10.73 0.26
N ALA A 25 33.54 -11.42 1.38
CA ALA A 25 34.26 -11.21 2.63
C ALA A 25 34.94 -12.52 3.04
N ARG A 26 36.17 -12.43 3.56
CA ARG A 26 36.90 -13.53 4.17
C ARG A 26 36.78 -13.41 5.68
N ILE A 27 36.35 -14.50 6.30
CA ILE A 27 36.23 -14.64 7.75
C ILE A 27 37.27 -15.68 8.18
N GLU A 28 38.10 -15.33 9.15
CA GLU A 28 38.98 -16.27 9.82
C GLU A 28 38.38 -16.61 11.18
N MET A 29 38.35 -17.90 11.49
CA MET A 29 37.84 -18.43 12.74
C MET A 29 38.63 -19.67 13.15
N ASP A 30 38.72 -19.91 14.45
CA ASP A 30 39.31 -21.12 14.98
C ASP A 30 38.40 -22.32 14.67
N ASN A 31 38.97 -23.39 14.16
CA ASN A 31 38.27 -24.64 13.84
C ASN A 31 38.78 -25.79 14.72
N PRO A 32 38.63 -25.71 16.06
CA PRO A 32 39.09 -26.77 16.94
C PRO A 32 38.30 -28.05 16.61
N GLY A 33 39.00 -29.16 16.40
CA GLY A 33 38.36 -30.43 16.05
C GLY A 33 38.04 -30.64 14.57
N TRP A 34 38.41 -29.71 13.67
CA TRP A 34 38.22 -29.83 12.22
C TRP A 34 36.75 -30.05 11.80
N GLU A 35 35.83 -29.47 12.56
CA GLU A 35 34.38 -29.65 12.36
C GLU A 35 33.90 -28.96 11.09
N LEU A 36 34.51 -27.82 10.71
CA LEU A 36 34.24 -27.14 9.45
C LEU A 36 35.05 -27.76 8.31
N LYS A 37 34.34 -28.37 7.36
CA LYS A 37 34.92 -28.97 6.15
C LYS A 37 34.75 -28.04 4.93
N PRO A 38 35.72 -28.03 4.00
CA PRO A 38 35.57 -27.30 2.74
C PRO A 38 34.29 -27.72 1.99
N GLY A 39 33.58 -26.75 1.42
CA GLY A 39 32.33 -26.97 0.68
C GLY A 39 31.06 -26.97 1.53
N MET A 40 31.16 -26.82 2.86
CA MET A 40 29.99 -26.65 3.73
C MET A 40 29.35 -25.27 3.57
N PHE A 41 28.03 -25.22 3.67
CA PHE A 41 27.27 -23.98 3.79
C PHE A 41 27.19 -23.54 5.25
N ALA A 42 27.27 -22.24 5.50
CA ALA A 42 27.08 -21.64 6.80
C ALA A 42 26.12 -20.44 6.70
N ASN A 43 25.33 -20.22 7.74
CA ASN A 43 24.60 -18.98 7.92
C ASN A 43 25.45 -18.07 8.80
N VAL A 44 25.76 -16.87 8.31
CA VAL A 44 26.57 -15.90 9.04
C VAL A 44 25.65 -14.76 9.49
N SER A 45 25.66 -14.48 10.78
CA SER A 45 25.09 -13.26 11.33
C SER A 45 26.23 -12.28 11.57
N ILE A 46 26.16 -11.10 10.95
CA ILE A 46 27.17 -10.06 11.11
C ILE A 46 26.57 -8.98 12.00
N ALA A 47 27.07 -8.87 13.23
CA ALA A 47 26.76 -7.73 14.09
C ALA A 47 27.59 -6.54 13.62
N ALA A 48 26.94 -5.52 13.06
CA ALA A 48 27.56 -4.21 12.88
C ALA A 48 27.51 -3.45 14.20
N ASP A 49 28.48 -2.56 14.44
CA ASP A 49 28.47 -1.73 15.64
C ASP A 49 27.13 -0.99 15.74
N PRO A 50 26.45 -1.07 16.90
CA PRO A 50 25.22 -0.33 17.10
C PRO A 50 25.52 1.15 16.93
N VAL A 51 24.72 1.84 16.09
CA VAL A 51 24.79 3.30 16.02
C VAL A 51 24.20 3.84 17.32
N SER A 52 25.06 4.04 18.32
CA SER A 52 24.71 4.60 19.61
C SER A 52 24.29 6.07 19.49
N ASP A 53 23.42 6.52 20.39
CA ASP A 53 22.89 7.89 20.46
C ASP A 53 22.11 8.36 19.21
N THR A 54 21.27 7.48 18.65
CA THR A 54 20.38 7.86 17.56
C THR A 54 18.92 7.90 17.97
N LEU A 55 18.17 8.83 17.38
CA LEU A 55 16.72 8.88 17.54
C LEU A 55 16.12 7.73 16.73
N ALA A 56 15.32 6.90 17.37
CA ALA A 56 14.63 5.79 16.72
C ALA A 56 13.12 5.95 16.89
N VAL A 57 12.38 5.60 15.84
CA VAL A 57 10.91 5.51 15.86
C VAL A 57 10.49 4.10 15.48
N PRO A 58 9.33 3.62 15.97
CA PRO A 58 8.79 2.34 15.52
C PRO A 58 8.59 2.35 14.00
N ALA A 59 8.94 1.24 13.35
CA ALA A 59 8.82 1.08 11.90
C ALA A 59 7.37 1.32 11.42
N SER A 60 6.38 0.97 12.23
CA SER A 60 4.96 1.18 11.94
C SER A 60 4.54 2.66 11.92
N ALA A 61 5.31 3.56 12.52
CA ALA A 61 5.05 5.00 12.54
C ALA A 61 5.50 5.71 11.26
N VAL A 62 6.33 5.06 10.44
CA VAL A 62 6.90 5.64 9.22
C VAL A 62 6.03 5.30 8.02
N LEU A 63 5.33 6.29 7.47
CA LEU A 63 4.60 6.14 6.23
C LEU A 63 5.56 6.29 5.04
N ARG A 64 5.68 5.23 4.25
CA ARG A 64 6.52 5.21 3.04
C ARG A 64 5.62 5.39 1.82
N SER A 65 5.75 6.52 1.14
CA SER A 65 5.04 6.81 -0.12
C SER A 65 6.05 6.98 -1.25
N GLY A 66 6.35 5.88 -1.94
CA GLY A 66 7.37 5.83 -2.99
C GLY A 66 8.76 6.16 -2.44
N THR A 67 9.29 7.32 -2.80
CA THR A 67 10.60 7.81 -2.35
C THR A 67 10.55 8.69 -1.10
N ARG A 68 9.36 9.08 -0.65
CA ARG A 68 9.19 9.97 0.50
C ARG A 68 8.81 9.18 1.75
N GLN A 69 9.37 9.61 2.87
CA GLN A 69 9.06 9.06 4.19
C GLN A 69 8.49 10.18 5.05
N THR A 70 7.33 9.92 5.64
CA THR A 70 6.61 10.90 6.44
C THR A 70 6.19 10.25 7.75
N VAL A 71 6.34 10.98 8.85
CA VAL A 71 5.79 10.60 10.16
C VAL A 71 4.75 11.63 10.59
N PHE A 72 3.81 11.22 11.42
CA PHE A 72 2.85 12.13 12.03
C PHE A 72 3.24 12.36 13.49
N VAL A 73 3.55 13.62 13.82
CA VAL A 73 3.87 14.04 15.18
C VAL A 73 2.58 14.51 15.86
N ALA A 74 2.30 13.96 17.04
CA ALA A 74 1.15 14.34 17.84
C ALA A 74 1.47 15.59 18.68
N LEU A 75 0.90 16.74 18.29
CA LEU A 75 1.08 18.02 18.98
C LEU A 75 0.23 18.13 20.27
N GLY A 76 -0.72 17.21 20.47
CA GLY A 76 -1.71 17.28 21.54
C GLY A 76 -3.08 17.73 21.02
N GLU A 77 -4.12 17.58 21.84
CA GLU A 77 -5.50 18.00 21.52
C GLU A 77 -6.09 17.37 20.23
N GLY A 78 -5.63 16.17 19.88
CA GLY A 78 -6.06 15.48 18.65
C GLY A 78 -5.50 16.08 17.36
N LYS A 79 -4.53 17.00 17.44
CA LYS A 79 -3.85 17.59 16.29
C LYS A 79 -2.61 16.78 15.92
N PHE A 80 -2.46 16.51 14.63
CA PHE A 80 -1.34 15.77 14.05
C PHE A 80 -0.66 16.62 12.99
N GLU A 81 0.67 16.67 13.03
CA GLU A 81 1.49 17.37 12.04
C GLU A 81 2.22 16.34 11.16
N PRO A 82 1.93 16.27 9.84
CA PRO A 82 2.71 15.46 8.92
C PRO A 82 4.08 16.10 8.74
N ARG A 83 5.14 15.35 9.01
CA ARG A 83 6.51 15.82 8.88
C ARG A 83 7.35 14.89 8.03
N PRO A 84 8.02 15.39 6.97
CA PRO A 84 8.96 14.58 6.22
C PRO A 84 10.15 14.22 7.11
N VAL A 85 10.58 12.96 7.03
CA VAL A 85 11.73 12.45 7.77
C VAL A 85 12.73 11.81 6.84
N THR A 86 14.00 11.87 7.22
CA THR A 86 15.03 11.04 6.63
C THR A 86 15.30 9.90 7.59
N THR A 87 15.03 8.67 7.17
CA THR A 87 15.38 7.49 7.97
C THR A 87 16.72 6.89 7.57
N GLY A 88 17.35 6.21 8.52
CA GLY A 88 18.61 5.50 8.35
C GLY A 88 18.43 3.99 8.49
N ILE A 89 19.29 3.38 9.29
CA ILE A 89 19.36 1.93 9.47
C ILE A 89 18.14 1.45 10.27
N SER A 90 17.59 0.29 9.90
CA SER A 90 16.62 -0.43 10.72
C SER A 90 17.34 -1.46 11.57
N ASP A 91 16.96 -1.58 12.83
CA ASP A 91 17.51 -2.59 13.73
C ASP A 91 17.01 -4.02 13.43
N GLY A 92 15.99 -4.18 12.58
CA GLY A 92 15.36 -5.46 12.28
C GLY A 92 14.43 -5.97 13.39
N GLU A 93 14.42 -5.34 14.56
CA GLU A 93 13.56 -5.64 15.72
C GLU A 93 12.30 -4.78 15.77
N GLY A 94 12.17 -3.83 14.84
CA GLY A 94 10.96 -3.05 14.62
C GLY A 94 11.14 -1.56 14.83
N PHE A 95 12.37 -1.07 15.03
CA PHE A 95 12.68 0.34 15.04
C PHE A 95 13.51 0.76 13.83
N ILE A 96 13.36 2.03 13.49
CA ILE A 96 14.07 2.67 12.39
C ILE A 96 14.73 3.94 12.93
N GLN A 97 16.01 4.08 12.63
CA GLN A 97 16.77 5.27 12.89
C GLN A 97 16.19 6.48 12.13
N VAL A 98 16.07 7.62 12.81
CA VAL A 98 15.68 8.90 12.23
C VAL A 98 16.89 9.83 12.22
N LEU A 99 17.34 10.18 11.02
CA LEU A 99 18.45 11.10 10.80
C LEU A 99 17.99 12.57 10.87
N SER A 100 16.75 12.84 10.45
CA SER A 100 16.17 14.18 10.51
C SER A 100 14.65 14.16 10.52
N GLY A 101 14.06 15.25 11.02
CA GLY A 101 12.62 15.51 11.01
C GLY A 101 11.95 15.29 12.36
N VAL A 102 12.43 14.39 13.22
CA VAL A 102 11.88 14.20 14.58
C VAL A 102 12.88 14.66 15.62
N ARG A 103 12.39 15.28 16.68
CA ARG A 103 13.19 15.67 17.86
C ARG A 103 12.92 14.76 19.04
N LEU A 104 13.91 14.65 19.93
CA LEU A 104 13.77 13.92 21.18
C LEU A 104 12.57 14.44 21.98
N GLY A 105 11.73 13.53 22.46
CA GLY A 105 10.54 13.86 23.25
C GLY A 105 9.27 14.14 22.44
N GLU A 106 9.34 14.20 21.11
CA GLU A 106 8.14 14.28 20.26
C GLU A 106 7.42 12.92 20.20
N ARG A 107 6.09 12.94 20.31
CA ARG A 107 5.27 11.73 20.23
C ARG A 107 4.88 11.47 18.77
N VAL A 108 5.20 10.28 18.27
CA VAL A 108 4.84 9.86 16.91
C VAL A 108 3.68 8.87 16.93
N VAL A 109 2.83 8.94 15.90
CA VAL A 109 1.67 8.04 15.78
C VAL A 109 2.11 6.73 15.11
N THR A 110 2.04 5.62 15.85
CA THR A 110 2.41 4.28 15.37
C THR A 110 1.40 3.62 14.45
N SER A 111 0.15 4.11 14.45
CA SER A 111 -0.98 3.53 13.71
C SER A 111 -1.48 4.43 12.58
N ALA A 112 -0.63 5.32 12.05
CA ALA A 112 -1.02 6.26 10.99
C ALA A 112 -1.67 5.54 9.80
N GLN A 113 -1.11 4.40 9.37
CA GLN A 113 -1.65 3.61 8.26
C GLN A 113 -3.05 3.02 8.56
N PHE A 114 -3.34 2.67 9.81
CA PHE A 114 -4.65 2.13 10.21
C PHE A 114 -5.72 3.23 10.33
N LEU A 115 -5.34 4.42 10.80
CA LEU A 115 -6.26 5.56 10.92
C LEU A 115 -6.77 6.00 9.55
N PHE A 116 -5.88 6.10 8.56
CA PHE A 116 -6.27 6.47 7.19
C PHE A 116 -7.07 5.36 6.47
N ASP A 117 -6.69 4.08 6.63
CA ASP A 117 -7.44 2.97 6.02
C ASP A 117 -8.86 2.85 6.61
N SER A 118 -9.04 3.14 7.91
CA SER A 118 -10.35 3.10 8.56
C SER A 118 -11.25 4.26 8.13
N GLU A 119 -10.71 5.48 7.97
CA GLU A 119 -11.49 6.62 7.48
C GLU A 119 -11.85 6.48 6.01
N SER A 120 -10.91 6.07 5.14
CA SER A 120 -11.21 5.81 3.73
C SER A 120 -12.25 4.70 3.55
N ARG A 121 -12.14 3.59 4.29
CA ARG A 121 -13.15 2.51 4.23
C ARG A 121 -14.51 2.96 4.75
N LEU A 122 -14.54 3.78 5.79
CA LEU A 122 -15.80 4.32 6.31
C LEU A 122 -16.43 5.27 5.29
N GLN A 123 -15.65 6.18 4.68
CA GLN A 123 -16.13 7.07 3.62
C GLN A 123 -16.63 6.28 2.39
N GLU A 124 -15.92 5.24 1.98
CA GLU A 124 -16.35 4.35 0.90
C GLU A 124 -17.63 3.57 1.23
N ALA A 125 -17.77 3.08 2.46
CA ALA A 125 -18.96 2.38 2.92
C ALA A 125 -20.18 3.33 2.99
N VAL A 126 -19.99 4.54 3.48
CA VAL A 126 -21.02 5.58 3.52
C VAL A 126 -21.42 6.02 2.12
N GLN A 127 -20.47 6.18 1.18
CA GLN A 127 -20.79 6.47 -0.23
C GLN A 127 -21.55 5.33 -0.91
N LYS A 128 -21.21 4.07 -0.62
CA LYS A 128 -21.94 2.90 -1.14
C LYS A 128 -23.35 2.77 -0.54
N MET A 129 -23.59 3.24 0.68
CA MET A 129 -24.92 3.32 1.27
C MET A 129 -25.73 4.52 0.76
N MET A 130 -25.08 5.62 0.39
CA MET A 130 -25.73 6.83 -0.18
C MET A 130 -26.00 6.74 -1.69
N GLN A 131 -25.40 5.80 -2.41
CA GLN A 131 -25.83 5.46 -3.76
C GLN A 131 -26.87 4.32 -3.68
N PRO A 132 -28.19 4.62 -3.77
CA PRO A 132 -29.15 3.56 -4.00
C PRO A 132 -28.76 2.89 -5.31
N ARG A 133 -28.48 1.59 -5.25
CA ARG A 133 -28.39 0.73 -6.43
C ARG A 133 -29.68 0.99 -7.22
N PRO A 134 -29.64 1.45 -8.48
CA PRO A 134 -30.85 1.43 -9.28
C PRO A 134 -31.25 -0.04 -9.35
N GLU A 135 -32.38 -0.38 -8.73
CA GLU A 135 -33.04 -1.65 -8.95
C GLU A 135 -33.18 -1.81 -10.47
N PRO A 136 -32.84 -2.98 -11.05
CA PRO A 136 -33.21 -3.24 -12.43
C PRO A 136 -34.74 -3.14 -12.47
N ALA A 137 -35.25 -2.16 -13.22
CA ALA A 137 -36.67 -1.95 -13.41
C ALA A 137 -37.31 -3.29 -13.78
N ALA A 138 -38.19 -3.74 -12.90
CA ALA A 138 -39.02 -4.89 -13.13
C ALA A 138 -39.83 -4.66 -14.41
N ASP A 139 -39.75 -5.64 -15.30
CA ASP A 139 -40.51 -5.79 -16.52
C ASP A 139 -42.02 -5.67 -16.21
N LEU A 140 -42.58 -4.49 -16.47
CA LEU A 140 -44.02 -4.25 -16.48
C LEU A 140 -44.44 -4.14 -17.96
N PRO A 141 -45.30 -5.03 -18.47
CA PRO A 141 -45.82 -4.90 -19.83
C PRO A 141 -46.71 -3.66 -19.94
N GLU A 142 -46.48 -2.84 -20.96
CA GLU A 142 -47.30 -1.65 -21.23
C GLU A 142 -48.74 -2.02 -21.62
N PRO A 143 -49.77 -1.46 -20.96
CA PRO A 143 -51.12 -1.48 -21.47
C PRO A 143 -51.27 -0.41 -22.57
N GLY A 144 -51.73 -0.82 -23.74
CA GLY A 144 -51.83 -0.02 -24.95
C GLY A 144 -52.55 1.32 -24.77
N ALA A 145 -51.89 2.38 -25.22
CA ALA A 145 -52.53 3.66 -25.48
C ALA A 145 -53.13 3.61 -26.89
N GLU A 146 -54.43 3.31 -26.95
CA GLU A 146 -55.24 3.50 -28.16
C GLU A 146 -55.27 4.98 -28.53
N ASP A 147 -55.02 5.25 -29.81
CA ASP A 147 -54.96 6.54 -30.47
C ASP A 147 -56.23 7.39 -30.26
N LEU A 148 -56.21 8.28 -29.26
CA LEU A 148 -57.27 9.27 -29.03
C LEU A 148 -57.22 10.45 -30.03
N ASP A 149 -56.24 10.48 -30.93
CA ASP A 149 -56.03 11.54 -31.93
C ASP A 149 -56.81 11.34 -33.25
N ASP A 150 -57.48 10.19 -33.44
CA ASP A 150 -58.18 9.87 -34.71
C ASP A 150 -59.68 10.25 -34.69
N LEU A 151 -60.21 10.74 -33.56
CA LEU A 151 -61.62 11.13 -33.40
C LEU A 151 -61.97 12.56 -33.86
N PHE A 152 -60.97 13.41 -34.14
CA PHE A 152 -61.18 14.82 -34.46
C PHE A 152 -60.72 15.23 -35.87
N ARG A 153 -60.38 14.28 -36.75
CA ARG A 153 -60.07 14.62 -38.15
C ARG A 153 -61.35 14.89 -38.94
N PRO A 154 -61.47 16.05 -39.61
CA PRO A 154 -62.60 16.32 -40.48
C PRO A 154 -62.57 15.38 -41.69
N ARG A 155 -63.68 14.66 -41.93
CA ARG A 155 -63.86 13.80 -43.10
C ARG A 155 -63.89 14.69 -44.37
N PRO A 156 -63.09 14.40 -45.42
CA PRO A 156 -63.25 15.07 -46.71
C PRO A 156 -64.61 14.67 -47.33
N PRO A 157 -65.25 15.56 -48.11
CA PRO A 157 -66.54 15.31 -48.75
C PRO A 157 -66.42 14.22 -49.83
N GLU A 158 -67.42 13.34 -49.86
CA GLU A 158 -67.66 12.33 -50.90
C GLU A 158 -68.25 13.03 -52.14
N ASP A 159 -67.65 12.83 -53.31
CA ASP A 159 -68.30 13.07 -54.61
C ASP A 159 -67.74 12.09 -55.67
N ASP A 160 -68.68 11.57 -56.46
CA ASP A 160 -68.58 10.89 -57.75
C ASP A 160 -67.97 9.48 -57.76
N LEU A 161 -68.77 8.40 -57.69
CA LEU A 161 -69.70 7.86 -58.72
C LEU A 161 -69.09 7.79 -60.14
N GLU A 162 -69.18 6.59 -60.71
CA GLU A 162 -69.11 6.30 -62.15
C GLU A 162 -67.74 6.36 -62.84
N GLU A 163 -66.98 5.27 -62.76
CA GLU A 163 -66.19 4.67 -63.86
C GLU A 163 -65.40 3.50 -63.25
N LEU A 164 -65.91 2.27 -63.23
CA LEU A 164 -65.68 1.38 -64.35
C LEU A 164 -66.72 0.25 -64.29
N PHE A 165 -67.82 0.43 -65.02
CA PHE A 165 -68.44 -0.71 -65.67
C PHE A 165 -67.40 -1.30 -66.64
N LYS A 166 -66.89 -2.48 -66.31
CA LYS A 166 -66.67 -3.59 -67.25
C LYS A 166 -66.60 -4.91 -66.51
#